data_AF-A0A317U6J8-F1
#
_entry.id   AF-A0A317U6J8-F1
#
_cell.length_a   1.000
_cell.length_b   1.000
_cell.length_c   1.000
_cell.angle_alpha   90.00
_cell.angle_beta   90.00
_cell.angle_gamma   90.00
#
_symmetry.space_group_name_H-M   'P 1'
#
loop_
_entity.id
_entity.type
_entity.pdbx_description
1 polymer ?
#
loop_
_entity_poly.entity_id
_entity_poly.type
_entity_poly.pdbx_seq_one_letter_code
_entity_poly.pdbx_strand_id
1 'polypeptide(L)'
;MKIINQRILSKDVLIVSSFLFVYLLFCLISNNQILIYGLWDLGWKGKLIFCLIVYHITIVVFSIYLHRCETHRSVELTPVIRYFSRFWLWIATGLNRAEWVSIHRLHHQKADLPADPHSPIYKGTFNLFLSGFEICAQCNPSSLIEKYGNISDNDALEKFIFTKFQSLGLIIFLTVYILLFGLWGMVMWDINIFVITAVLFGAFAALTHKCGYRNFNTKDNSRNLMHIGILLNGEELHNNHHNNPASAKLSFQDSEFDLGWFYITILMKLNLAKLRTAPTTARKRVEYELDVKKH
;
A
#
# COMPACT_ATOMS: atom_id res chain seq x y z
N MET A 1 -27.56 6.34 11.81
CA MET A 1 -26.86 5.04 11.79
C MET A 1 -26.28 4.83 13.18
N LYS A 2 -26.76 3.84 13.94
CA LYS A 2 -26.33 3.56 15.33
C LYS A 2 -24.83 3.28 15.35
N ILE A 3 -24.04 4.20 15.88
CA ILE A 3 -22.69 3.93 16.36
C ILE A 3 -22.89 3.24 17.72
N ILE A 4 -23.18 1.94 17.71
CA ILE A 4 -23.35 1.16 18.94
C ILE A 4 -22.53 -0.13 18.84
N ASN A 5 -21.61 -0.21 19.80
CA ASN A 5 -20.91 -1.37 20.36
C ASN A 5 -19.61 -1.87 19.70
N GLN A 6 -18.55 -1.43 20.39
CA GLN A 6 -17.45 -2.22 20.93
C GLN A 6 -16.46 -2.84 19.94
N ARG A 7 -15.26 -2.24 19.90
CA ARG A 7 -14.04 -3.04 20.05
C ARG A 7 -13.21 -2.49 21.20
N ILE A 8 -13.30 -3.20 22.32
CA ILE A 8 -12.11 -3.53 23.13
C ILE A 8 -10.98 -3.84 22.14
N LEU A 9 -9.78 -3.27 22.36
CA LEU A 9 -8.58 -3.47 21.53
C LEU A 9 -8.62 -4.82 20.79
N SER A 10 -8.37 -4.82 19.48
CA SER A 10 -8.24 -6.10 18.76
C SER A 10 -7.19 -6.98 19.44
N LYS A 11 -7.33 -8.31 19.33
CA LYS A 11 -6.35 -9.25 19.90
C LYS A 11 -4.92 -8.89 19.50
N ASP A 12 -4.74 -8.42 18.27
CA ASP A 12 -3.45 -7.98 17.76
C ASP A 12 -2.89 -6.75 18.48
N VAL A 13 -3.73 -5.73 18.74
CA VAL A 13 -3.29 -4.55 19.50
C VAL A 13 -2.94 -4.92 20.93
N LEU A 14 -3.68 -5.86 21.55
CA LEU A 14 -3.32 -6.38 22.87
C LEU A 14 -1.97 -7.11 22.83
N ILE A 15 -1.74 -7.97 21.84
CA ILE A 15 -0.47 -8.70 21.68
C ILE A 15 0.70 -7.73 21.53
N VAL A 16 0.59 -6.75 20.63
CA VAL A 16 1.65 -5.75 20.39
C VAL A 16 1.87 -4.90 21.65
N SER A 17 0.79 -4.39 22.26
CA SER A 17 0.88 -3.60 23.49
C SER A 17 1.52 -4.39 24.65
N SER A 18 1.16 -5.66 24.81
CA SER A 18 1.76 -6.55 25.81
C SER A 18 3.24 -6.81 25.53
N PHE A 19 3.61 -7.07 24.26
CA PHE A 19 5.01 -7.23 23.86
C PHE A 19 5.83 -5.98 24.19
N LEU A 20 5.33 -4.80 23.83
CA LEU A 20 6.00 -3.52 24.10
C LEU A 20 6.12 -3.26 25.61
N PHE A 21 5.06 -3.52 26.39
CA PHE A 21 5.08 -3.37 27.84
C PHE A 21 6.14 -4.27 28.49
N VAL A 22 6.18 -5.55 28.11
CA VAL A 22 7.18 -6.51 28.61
C VAL A 22 8.60 -6.06 28.23
N TYR A 23 8.79 -5.60 26.99
CA TYR A 23 10.07 -5.10 26.52
C TYR A 23 10.55 -3.86 27.31
N LEU A 24 9.67 -2.88 27.53
CA LEU A 24 9.99 -1.68 28.32
C LEU A 24 10.30 -2.03 29.78
N LEU A 25 9.51 -2.91 30.39
CA LEU A 25 9.77 -3.39 31.75
C LEU A 25 11.13 -4.11 31.84
N PHE A 26 11.45 -4.93 30.84
CA PHE A 26 12.75 -5.60 30.78
C PHE A 26 13.91 -4.61 30.60
N CYS A 27 13.75 -3.56 29.79
CA CYS A 27 14.74 -2.49 29.66
C CYS A 27 14.99 -1.80 31.01
N LEU A 28 13.92 -1.49 31.75
CA LEU A 28 13.99 -0.85 33.07
C LEU A 28 14.70 -1.74 34.11
N ILE A 29 14.41 -3.04 34.14
CA ILE A 29 14.96 -3.96 35.13
C ILE A 29 16.39 -4.39 34.79
N SER A 30 16.64 -4.76 33.53
CA SER A 30 17.92 -5.36 33.13
C SER A 30 19.02 -4.34 32.84
N ASN A 31 18.65 -3.07 32.58
CA ASN A 31 19.56 -2.02 32.11
C ASN A 31 20.44 -2.47 30.92
N ASN A 32 19.90 -3.35 30.07
CA ASN A 32 20.64 -3.93 28.95
C ASN A 32 20.88 -2.87 27.86
N GLN A 33 22.15 -2.59 27.58
CA GLN A 33 22.57 -1.54 26.65
C GLN A 33 22.09 -1.79 25.21
N ILE A 34 22.08 -3.05 24.75
CA ILE A 34 21.63 -3.39 23.40
C ILE A 34 20.13 -3.17 23.27
N LEU A 35 19.34 -3.50 24.29
CA LEU A 35 17.90 -3.24 24.25
C LEU A 35 17.59 -1.75 24.37
N ILE A 36 18.37 -0.99 25.13
CA ILE A 36 18.12 0.45 25.27
C ILE A 36 18.54 1.22 24.00
N TYR A 37 19.73 0.94 23.46
CA TYR A 37 20.35 1.73 22.39
C TYR A 37 20.41 1.04 21.03
N GLY A 38 20.21 -0.27 20.98
CA GLY A 38 20.36 -1.07 19.76
C GLY A 38 21.79 -1.49 19.48
N LEU A 39 21.95 -2.33 18.45
CA LEU A 39 23.24 -2.75 17.93
C LEU A 39 23.93 -1.71 17.06
N TRP A 40 23.19 -0.71 16.54
CA TRP A 40 23.70 0.22 15.54
C TRP A 40 23.38 1.68 15.85
N ASP A 41 24.40 2.45 16.22
CA ASP A 41 24.26 3.89 16.40
C ASP A 41 24.48 4.68 15.11
N LEU A 42 23.38 4.94 14.41
CA LEU A 42 23.34 5.74 13.17
C LEU A 42 23.22 7.26 13.39
N GLY A 43 23.21 7.74 14.64
CA GLY A 43 22.76 9.10 14.95
C GLY A 43 21.32 9.37 14.48
N TRP A 44 20.84 10.61 14.55
CA TRP A 44 19.45 10.92 14.15
C TRP A 44 19.26 10.95 12.62
N LYS A 45 20.25 11.43 11.87
CA LYS A 45 20.20 11.50 10.40
C LYS A 45 20.12 10.12 9.77
N GLY A 46 20.96 9.17 10.24
CA GLY A 46 20.94 7.82 9.69
C GLY A 46 19.67 7.06 10.04
N LYS A 47 19.11 7.26 11.25
CA LYS A 47 17.79 6.74 11.63
C LYS A 47 16.67 7.28 10.73
N LEU A 48 16.68 8.58 10.42
CA LEU A 48 15.73 9.19 9.49
C LEU A 48 15.87 8.60 8.07
N ILE A 49 17.09 8.48 7.55
CA ILE A 49 17.36 7.88 6.24
C ILE A 49 16.87 6.42 6.20
N PHE A 50 17.11 5.65 7.27
CA PHE A 50 16.61 4.28 7.38
C PHE A 50 15.08 4.22 7.28
N CYS A 51 14.36 5.06 8.04
CA CYS A 51 12.90 5.16 7.95
C CYS A 51 12.42 5.50 6.53
N LEU A 52 13.08 6.45 5.85
CA LEU A 52 12.73 6.83 4.48
C LEU A 52 13.00 5.70 3.48
N ILE A 53 14.07 4.92 3.66
CA ILE A 53 14.36 3.74 2.83
C ILE A 53 13.29 2.68 3.02
N VAL A 54 12.94 2.33 4.27
CA VAL A 54 11.90 1.33 4.55
C VAL A 54 10.56 1.77 3.98
N TYR A 55 10.19 3.04 4.18
CA TYR A 55 9.00 3.62 3.58
C TYR A 55 9.02 3.49 2.05
N HIS A 56 10.11 3.94 1.41
CA HIS A 56 10.24 3.94 -0.03
C HIS A 56 10.13 2.54 -0.64
N ILE A 57 10.86 1.56 -0.08
CA ILE A 57 10.75 0.15 -0.52
C ILE A 57 9.31 -0.33 -0.38
N THR A 58 8.64 -0.01 0.73
CA THR A 58 7.26 -0.44 0.98
C THR A 58 6.28 0.15 -0.04
N ILE A 59 6.38 1.44 -0.35
CA ILE A 59 5.49 2.07 -1.34
C ILE A 59 5.80 1.58 -2.76
N VAL A 60 7.07 1.36 -3.12
CA VAL A 60 7.46 0.79 -4.42
C VAL A 60 6.86 -0.61 -4.59
N VAL A 61 7.05 -1.47 -3.58
CA VAL A 61 6.49 -2.83 -3.58
C VAL A 61 4.97 -2.78 -3.63
N PHE A 62 4.33 -1.95 -2.82
CA PHE A 62 2.89 -1.76 -2.85
C PHE A 62 2.38 -1.36 -4.25
N SER A 63 2.95 -0.30 -4.84
CA SER A 63 2.53 0.24 -6.14
C SER A 63 2.70 -0.78 -7.27
N ILE A 64 3.89 -1.38 -7.38
CA ILE A 64 4.21 -2.25 -8.51
C ILE A 64 3.58 -3.63 -8.34
N TYR A 65 3.73 -4.22 -7.17
CA TYR A 65 3.29 -5.59 -6.92
C TYR A 65 1.81 -5.64 -6.54
N LEU A 66 1.39 -5.05 -5.43
CA LEU A 66 0.03 -5.25 -4.93
C LEU A 66 -1.01 -4.52 -5.80
N HIS A 67 -0.72 -3.29 -6.19
CA HIS A 67 -1.63 -2.48 -6.97
C HIS A 67 -1.60 -2.85 -8.46
N ARG A 68 -0.49 -2.62 -9.18
CA ARG A 68 -0.43 -2.83 -10.63
C ARG A 68 -0.43 -4.31 -11.03
N CYS A 69 0.34 -5.16 -10.34
CA CYS A 69 0.45 -6.59 -10.67
C CYS A 69 -0.73 -7.42 -10.14
N GLU A 70 -0.99 -7.48 -8.83
CA GLU A 70 -2.04 -8.35 -8.28
C GLU A 70 -3.45 -7.83 -8.54
N THR A 71 -3.67 -6.53 -8.33
CA THR A 71 -5.01 -5.97 -8.41
C THR A 71 -5.45 -5.78 -9.85
N HIS A 72 -4.66 -5.05 -10.64
CA HIS A 72 -5.02 -4.66 -12.00
C HIS A 72 -4.44 -5.55 -13.10
N ARG A 73 -3.52 -6.45 -12.75
CA ARG A 73 -2.91 -7.40 -13.69
C ARG A 73 -2.28 -6.72 -14.91
N SER A 74 -1.75 -5.51 -14.73
CA SER A 74 -1.13 -4.71 -15.80
C SER A 74 0.35 -5.06 -16.03
N VAL A 75 1.00 -5.63 -15.01
CA VAL A 75 2.38 -6.09 -15.04
C VAL A 75 2.44 -7.55 -14.57
N GLU A 76 3.31 -8.34 -15.18
CA GLU A 76 3.72 -9.66 -14.73
C GLU A 76 5.14 -9.59 -14.20
N LEU A 77 5.35 -10.09 -12.99
CA LEU A 77 6.64 -10.06 -12.29
C LEU A 77 7.21 -11.48 -12.20
N THR A 78 8.54 -11.62 -12.25
CA THR A 78 9.18 -12.92 -12.04
C THR A 78 8.92 -13.44 -10.62
N PRO A 79 8.98 -14.77 -10.40
CA PRO A 79 8.75 -15.35 -9.08
C PRO A 79 9.59 -14.73 -7.97
N VAL A 80 10.87 -14.41 -8.24
CA VAL A 80 11.77 -13.79 -7.25
C VAL A 80 11.23 -12.45 -6.75
N ILE A 81 10.81 -11.57 -7.66
CA ILE A 81 10.24 -10.26 -7.29
C ILE A 81 8.90 -10.43 -6.59
N ARG A 82 8.07 -11.39 -7.02
CA ARG A 82 6.80 -11.70 -6.35
C ARG A 82 7.02 -12.18 -4.92
N TYR A 83 7.93 -13.13 -4.69
CA TYR A 83 8.23 -13.65 -3.36
C TYR A 83 8.80 -12.57 -2.43
N PHE A 84 9.76 -11.78 -2.93
CA PHE A 84 10.27 -10.63 -2.18
C PHE A 84 9.13 -9.67 -1.80
N SER A 85 8.27 -9.33 -2.76
CA SER A 85 7.16 -8.39 -2.54
C SER A 85 6.16 -8.90 -1.52
N ARG A 86 5.80 -10.19 -1.59
CA ARG A 86 4.90 -10.86 -0.63
C ARG A 86 5.48 -10.83 0.77
N PHE A 87 6.73 -11.26 0.91
CA PHE A 87 7.42 -11.26 2.19
C PHE A 87 7.56 -9.84 2.75
N TRP A 88 7.97 -8.88 1.93
CA TRP A 88 8.17 -7.49 2.34
C TRP A 88 6.88 -6.84 2.83
N LEU A 89 5.76 -6.98 2.09
CA LEU A 89 4.48 -6.44 2.55
C LEU A 89 4.00 -7.14 3.82
N TRP A 90 4.17 -8.46 3.93
CA TRP A 90 3.80 -9.19 5.14
C TRP A 90 4.59 -8.71 6.37
N ILE A 91 5.92 -8.60 6.27
CA ILE A 91 6.76 -8.17 7.40
C ILE A 91 6.58 -6.68 7.73
N ALA A 92 6.51 -5.82 6.71
CA ALA A 92 6.48 -4.37 6.90
C ALA A 92 5.09 -3.81 7.20
N THR A 93 4.02 -4.51 6.84
CA THR A 93 2.65 -3.97 6.95
C THR A 93 1.63 -4.94 7.55
N GLY A 94 1.94 -6.25 7.64
CA GLY A 94 0.98 -7.27 8.07
C GLY A 94 -0.20 -7.46 7.11
N LEU A 95 -0.14 -6.87 5.91
CA LEU A 95 -1.25 -6.81 4.97
C LEU A 95 -1.56 -8.19 4.38
N ASN A 96 -2.85 -8.54 4.35
CA ASN A 96 -3.35 -9.67 3.58
C ASN A 96 -3.64 -9.23 2.13
N ARG A 97 -3.00 -9.92 1.17
CA ARG A 97 -3.07 -9.56 -0.24
C ARG A 97 -4.48 -9.66 -0.80
N ALA A 98 -5.17 -10.77 -0.54
CA ALA A 98 -6.50 -11.03 -1.09
C ALA A 98 -7.53 -10.05 -0.53
N GLU A 99 -7.38 -9.70 0.74
CA GLU A 99 -8.17 -8.68 1.43
C GLU A 99 -7.98 -7.28 0.85
N TRP A 100 -6.74 -6.87 0.58
CA TRP A 100 -6.51 -5.55 -0.02
C TRP A 100 -6.98 -5.51 -1.47
N VAL A 101 -6.68 -6.55 -2.26
CA VAL A 101 -7.11 -6.68 -3.66
C VAL A 101 -8.65 -6.65 -3.76
N SER A 102 -9.37 -7.30 -2.85
CA SER A 102 -10.84 -7.30 -2.86
C SER A 102 -11.41 -5.91 -2.58
N ILE A 103 -10.86 -5.21 -1.59
CA ILE A 103 -11.24 -3.85 -1.21
C ILE A 103 -10.93 -2.86 -2.32
N HIS A 104 -9.74 -2.92 -2.93
CA HIS A 104 -9.37 -2.01 -4.01
C HIS A 104 -10.21 -2.23 -5.27
N ARG A 105 -10.51 -3.48 -5.62
CA ARG A 105 -11.43 -3.79 -6.74
C ARG A 105 -12.85 -3.33 -6.45
N LEU A 106 -13.32 -3.44 -5.19
CA LEU A 106 -14.62 -2.89 -4.78
C LEU A 106 -14.65 -1.37 -4.95
N HIS A 107 -13.58 -0.69 -4.51
CA HIS A 107 -13.41 0.74 -4.69
C HIS A 107 -13.51 1.14 -6.16
N HIS A 108 -12.78 0.50 -7.07
CA HIS A 108 -12.89 0.76 -8.51
C HIS A 108 -14.32 0.58 -9.07
N GLN A 109 -15.09 -0.38 -8.55
CA GLN A 109 -16.46 -0.63 -9.01
C GLN A 109 -17.51 0.30 -8.40
N LYS A 110 -17.23 0.84 -7.22
CA LYS A 110 -18.18 1.61 -6.41
C LYS A 110 -17.66 2.98 -6.01
N ALA A 111 -16.61 3.46 -6.66
CA ALA A 111 -15.92 4.70 -6.33
C ALA A 111 -16.92 5.83 -6.08
N ASP A 112 -16.76 6.50 -4.94
CA ASP A 112 -17.65 7.60 -4.50
C ASP A 112 -19.13 7.23 -4.33
N LEU A 113 -19.47 5.95 -4.16
CA LEU A 113 -20.79 5.47 -3.74
C LEU A 113 -20.75 5.01 -2.27
N PRO A 114 -21.90 4.82 -1.59
CA PRO A 114 -21.94 4.42 -0.18
C PRO A 114 -21.19 3.13 0.16
N ALA A 115 -21.06 2.24 -0.83
CA ALA A 115 -20.38 0.94 -0.70
C ALA A 115 -18.85 1.03 -0.85
N ASP A 116 -18.30 2.18 -1.25
CA ASP A 116 -16.86 2.37 -1.38
C ASP A 116 -16.22 2.62 0.00
N PRO A 117 -15.29 1.75 0.44
CA PRO A 117 -14.60 1.89 1.72
C PRO A 117 -13.67 3.10 1.77
N HIS A 118 -13.23 3.63 0.61
CA HIS A 118 -12.34 4.78 0.52
C HIS A 118 -13.06 6.08 0.18
N SER A 119 -14.40 6.10 0.08
CA SER A 119 -15.11 7.30 -0.34
C SER A 119 -15.03 8.41 0.73
N PRO A 120 -14.38 9.56 0.45
CA PRO A 120 -14.33 10.67 1.39
C PRO A 120 -15.69 11.32 1.61
N ILE A 121 -16.62 11.17 0.66
CA ILE A 121 -17.98 11.71 0.72
C ILE A 121 -18.78 11.01 1.82
N TYR A 122 -18.68 9.68 1.90
CA TYR A 122 -19.46 8.87 2.84
C TYR A 122 -18.72 8.53 4.13
N LYS A 123 -17.39 8.45 4.09
CA LYS A 123 -16.57 8.08 5.26
C LYS A 123 -15.93 9.28 5.95
N GLY A 124 -15.78 10.40 5.24
CA GLY A 124 -15.10 11.62 5.73
C GLY A 124 -13.59 11.52 5.62
N THR A 125 -12.94 12.55 5.06
CA THR A 125 -11.48 12.58 4.83
C THR A 125 -10.66 12.37 6.11
N PHE A 126 -11.02 13.05 7.21
CA PHE A 126 -10.28 12.95 8.47
C PHE A 126 -10.42 11.56 9.12
N ASN A 127 -11.61 10.97 9.01
CA ASN A 127 -11.88 9.63 9.51
C ASN A 127 -11.13 8.57 8.69
N LEU A 128 -11.04 8.73 7.37
CA LEU A 128 -10.20 7.88 6.53
C LEU A 128 -8.71 8.02 6.88
N PHE A 129 -8.23 9.23 7.17
CA PHE A 129 -6.84 9.45 7.62
C PHE A 129 -6.53 8.69 8.92
N LEU A 130 -7.41 8.76 9.92
CA LEU A 130 -7.16 8.15 11.24
C LEU A 130 -7.53 6.67 11.33
N SER A 131 -8.54 6.24 10.58
CA SER A 131 -9.19 4.93 10.78
C SER A 131 -9.47 4.20 9.46
N GLY A 132 -8.77 4.56 8.38
CA GLY A 132 -8.96 3.96 7.06
C GLY A 132 -8.76 2.45 7.05
N PHE A 133 -7.78 1.95 7.81
CA PHE A 133 -7.53 0.51 7.95
C PHE A 133 -8.72 -0.20 8.60
N GLU A 134 -9.24 0.32 9.72
CA GLU A 134 -10.39 -0.25 10.43
C GLU A 134 -11.65 -0.23 9.57
N ILE A 135 -11.87 0.86 8.82
CA ILE A 135 -12.99 0.98 7.88
C ILE A 135 -12.89 -0.11 6.81
N CYS A 136 -11.71 -0.32 6.22
CA CYS A 136 -11.49 -1.36 5.23
C CYS A 136 -11.69 -2.76 5.82
N ALA A 137 -11.18 -3.01 7.02
CA ALA A 137 -11.34 -4.28 7.71
C ALA A 137 -12.82 -4.62 8.01
N GLN A 138 -13.64 -3.62 8.33
CA GLN A 138 -15.09 -3.80 8.51
C GLN A 138 -15.82 -4.08 7.19
N CYS A 139 -15.28 -3.61 6.07
CA CYS A 139 -15.83 -3.81 4.74
C CYS A 139 -15.40 -5.13 4.08
N ASN A 140 -14.73 -6.04 4.80
CA ASN A 140 -14.11 -7.23 4.21
C ASN A 140 -14.76 -8.57 4.63
N PRO A 141 -16.04 -8.82 4.30
CA PRO A 141 -16.64 -10.13 4.54
C PRO A 141 -16.01 -11.17 3.61
N SER A 142 -15.96 -12.44 4.04
CA SER A 142 -15.37 -13.54 3.25
C SER A 142 -15.94 -13.64 1.83
N SER A 143 -17.22 -13.28 1.64
CA SER A 143 -17.87 -13.24 0.32
C SER A 143 -17.29 -12.19 -0.63
N LEU A 144 -16.78 -11.07 -0.11
CA LEU A 144 -16.10 -10.06 -0.93
C LEU A 144 -14.74 -10.57 -1.40
N ILE A 145 -14.01 -11.25 -0.52
CA ILE A 145 -12.70 -11.85 -0.84
C ILE A 145 -12.88 -12.97 -1.87
N GLU A 146 -13.91 -13.81 -1.74
CA GLU A 146 -14.20 -14.84 -2.73
C GLU A 146 -14.51 -14.22 -4.12
N LYS A 147 -15.29 -13.14 -4.14
CA LYS A 147 -15.71 -12.47 -5.37
C LYS A 147 -14.58 -11.68 -6.05
N TYR A 148 -13.81 -10.92 -5.28
CA TYR A 148 -12.85 -9.95 -5.82
C TYR A 148 -11.40 -10.22 -5.43
N GLY A 149 -11.12 -11.06 -4.43
CA GLY A 149 -9.77 -11.35 -3.94
C GLY A 149 -9.02 -12.44 -4.70
N ASN A 150 -9.48 -12.83 -5.91
CA ASN A 150 -8.82 -13.88 -6.68
C ASN A 150 -7.42 -13.45 -7.18
N ILE A 151 -6.41 -14.19 -6.72
CA ILE A 151 -4.97 -14.02 -6.97
C ILE A 151 -4.39 -15.37 -7.43
N SER A 152 -3.50 -15.35 -8.42
CA SER A 152 -3.06 -16.56 -9.13
C SER A 152 -2.03 -17.43 -8.40
N ASP A 153 -1.37 -16.95 -7.34
CA ASP A 153 -0.21 -17.61 -6.71
C ASP A 153 -0.34 -17.83 -5.19
N ASN A 154 -1.52 -18.23 -4.73
CA ASN A 154 -1.75 -18.59 -3.33
C ASN A 154 -1.18 -19.97 -2.97
N ASP A 155 0.15 -20.02 -2.86
CA ASP A 155 0.92 -21.19 -2.44
C ASP A 155 0.83 -21.48 -0.92
N ALA A 156 1.59 -22.47 -0.46
CA ALA A 156 1.62 -22.87 0.95
C ALA A 156 2.12 -21.76 1.89
N LEU A 157 3.09 -20.94 1.45
CA LEU A 157 3.59 -19.82 2.23
C LEU A 157 2.48 -18.78 2.44
N GLU A 158 1.68 -18.51 1.41
CA GLU A 158 0.54 -17.60 1.58
C GLU A 158 -0.45 -18.16 2.60
N LYS A 159 -0.90 -19.39 2.39
CA LYS A 159 -2.01 -19.96 3.14
C LYS A 159 -1.66 -20.23 4.61
N PHE A 160 -0.46 -20.73 4.86
CA PHE A 160 -0.08 -21.20 6.18
C PHE A 160 0.77 -20.21 6.97
N ILE A 161 1.39 -19.23 6.31
CA ILE A 161 2.22 -18.22 6.97
C ILE A 161 1.61 -16.83 6.80
N PHE A 162 1.63 -16.27 5.60
CA PHE A 162 1.37 -14.84 5.41
C PHE A 162 -0.08 -14.46 5.76
N THR A 163 -1.07 -15.22 5.28
CA THR A 163 -2.49 -14.98 5.56
C THR A 163 -2.87 -15.36 6.99
N LYS A 164 -2.30 -16.44 7.52
CA LYS A 164 -2.66 -16.99 8.83
C LYS A 164 -2.04 -16.21 9.99
N PHE A 165 -0.81 -15.72 9.80
CA PHE A 165 -0.02 -15.04 10.83
C PHE A 165 0.37 -13.62 10.38
N GLN A 166 -0.63 -12.80 10.06
CA GLN A 166 -0.45 -11.41 9.63
C GLN A 166 0.36 -10.59 10.65
N SER A 167 -0.01 -10.69 11.93
CA SER A 167 0.63 -9.97 13.03
C SER A 167 2.05 -10.46 13.35
N LEU A 168 2.41 -11.68 12.94
CA LEU A 168 3.75 -12.22 13.18
C LEU A 168 4.79 -11.46 12.36
N GLY A 169 4.48 -11.08 11.12
CA GLY A 169 5.38 -10.26 10.29
C GLY A 169 5.71 -8.94 10.97
N LEU A 170 4.68 -8.25 11.46
CA LEU A 170 4.82 -7.00 12.21
C LEU A 170 5.68 -7.15 13.47
N ILE A 171 5.45 -8.21 14.26
CA ILE A 171 6.22 -8.48 15.49
C ILE A 171 7.69 -8.78 15.15
N ILE A 172 7.96 -9.56 14.11
CA ILE A 172 9.32 -9.83 13.64
C ILE A 172 9.98 -8.53 13.23
N PHE A 173 9.29 -7.66 12.49
CA PHE A 173 9.88 -6.41 12.03
C PHE A 173 10.17 -5.45 13.17
N LEU A 174 9.22 -5.29 14.10
CA LEU A 174 9.41 -4.53 15.33
C LEU A 174 10.61 -5.06 16.13
N THR A 175 10.76 -6.38 16.22
CA THR A 175 11.91 -7.01 16.88
C THR A 175 13.22 -6.65 16.18
N VAL A 176 13.26 -6.65 14.84
CA VAL A 176 14.43 -6.19 14.07
C VAL A 176 14.74 -4.71 14.34
N TYR A 177 13.73 -3.84 14.36
CA TYR A 177 13.92 -2.43 14.71
C TYR A 177 14.50 -2.24 16.12
N ILE A 178 13.95 -2.97 17.11
CA ILE A 178 14.42 -2.97 18.50
C ILE A 178 15.86 -3.48 18.58
N LEU A 179 16.20 -4.58 17.91
CA LEU A 179 17.57 -5.11 17.94
C LEU A 179 18.57 -4.12 17.31
N LEU A 180 18.17 -3.42 16.24
CA LEU A 180 19.05 -2.47 15.57
C LEU A 180 19.18 -1.13 16.32
N PHE A 181 18.10 -0.61 16.90
CA PHE A 181 18.03 0.78 17.38
C PHE A 181 17.47 0.95 18.81
N GLY A 182 17.22 -0.15 19.51
CA GLY A 182 16.72 -0.15 20.88
C GLY A 182 15.36 0.53 21.02
N LEU A 183 15.21 1.40 22.02
CA LEU A 183 13.99 2.18 22.24
C LEU A 183 13.61 3.06 21.03
N TRP A 184 14.61 3.60 20.32
CA TRP A 184 14.35 4.35 19.08
C TRP A 184 13.77 3.48 17.98
N GLY A 185 14.09 2.18 17.98
CA GLY A 185 13.52 1.21 17.06
C GLY A 185 12.00 1.17 17.13
N MET A 186 11.42 1.19 18.33
CA MET A 186 9.97 1.24 18.52
C MET A 186 9.36 2.49 17.87
N VAL A 187 9.90 3.67 18.20
CA VAL A 187 9.40 4.96 17.70
C VAL A 187 9.47 5.02 16.17
N MET A 188 10.59 4.57 15.60
CA MET A 188 10.79 4.53 14.16
C MET A 188 9.80 3.57 13.47
N TRP A 189 9.57 2.40 14.07
CA TRP A 189 8.61 1.41 13.57
C TRP A 189 7.17 1.97 13.61
N ASP A 190 6.75 2.57 14.73
CA ASP A 190 5.43 3.17 14.90
C ASP A 190 5.18 4.26 13.85
N ILE A 191 6.16 5.16 13.63
CA ILE A 191 6.07 6.22 12.62
C ILE A 191 5.92 5.60 11.22
N ASN A 192 6.71 4.58 10.87
CA ASN A 192 6.62 3.94 9.56
C ASN A 192 5.27 3.25 9.36
N ILE A 193 4.80 2.45 10.31
CA ILE A 193 3.48 1.79 10.23
C ILE A 193 2.37 2.81 10.11
N PHE A 194 2.40 3.88 10.90
CA PHE A 194 1.39 4.95 10.84
C PHE A 194 1.34 5.61 9.46
N VAL A 195 2.49 6.06 8.95
CA VAL A 195 2.56 6.75 7.66
C VAL A 195 2.18 5.83 6.51
N ILE A 196 2.66 4.58 6.52
CA ILE A 196 2.32 3.57 5.49
C ILE A 196 0.82 3.30 5.53
N THR A 197 0.24 3.05 6.70
CA THR A 197 -1.20 2.77 6.83
C THR A 197 -2.06 3.95 6.31
N ALA A 198 -1.67 5.18 6.65
CA ALA A 198 -2.33 6.38 6.14
C ALA A 198 -2.27 6.49 4.61
N VAL A 199 -1.15 6.09 3.99
CA VAL A 199 -1.01 6.01 2.52
C VAL A 199 -1.88 4.93 1.91
N LEU A 200 -1.82 3.72 2.43
CA LEU A 200 -2.41 2.54 1.80
C LEU A 200 -3.95 2.47 1.94
N PHE A 201 -4.53 3.04 3.00
CA PHE A 201 -5.93 2.78 3.35
C PHE A 201 -6.81 4.02 3.54
N GLY A 202 -6.24 5.22 3.58
CA GLY A 202 -6.94 6.33 4.23
C GLY A 202 -6.77 7.68 3.57
N ALA A 203 -5.66 8.33 3.90
CA ALA A 203 -5.44 9.74 3.65
C ALA A 203 -5.32 10.08 2.17
N PHE A 204 -4.50 9.32 1.45
CA PHE A 204 -4.13 9.67 0.08
C PHE A 204 -5.21 9.30 -0.92
N ALA A 205 -5.87 8.15 -0.75
CA ALA A 205 -7.07 7.81 -1.53
C ALA A 205 -8.19 8.85 -1.30
N ALA A 206 -8.41 9.28 -0.06
CA ALA A 206 -9.40 10.32 0.23
C ALA A 206 -9.06 11.69 -0.39
N LEU A 207 -7.78 12.09 -0.38
CA LEU A 207 -7.33 13.35 -0.96
C LEU A 207 -7.43 13.33 -2.49
N THR A 208 -7.02 12.24 -3.12
CA THR A 208 -7.11 12.05 -4.58
C THR A 208 -8.56 11.97 -5.09
N HIS A 209 -9.57 11.80 -4.23
CA HIS A 209 -10.98 11.93 -4.60
C HIS A 209 -11.58 13.32 -4.30
N LYS A 210 -10.81 14.25 -3.73
CA LYS A 210 -11.29 15.57 -3.29
C LYS A 210 -10.58 16.74 -3.94
N CYS A 211 -9.26 16.70 -4.05
CA CYS A 211 -8.44 17.80 -4.55
C CYS A 211 -7.53 17.37 -5.70
N GLY A 212 -7.06 18.34 -6.48
CA GLY A 212 -6.20 18.11 -7.65
C GLY A 212 -6.86 18.36 -9.00
N TYR A 213 -6.12 18.08 -10.06
CA TYR A 213 -6.54 18.28 -11.45
C TYR A 213 -7.06 16.97 -12.06
N ARG A 214 -7.64 17.05 -13.26
CA ARG A 214 -8.15 15.90 -14.00
C ARG A 214 -7.71 16.00 -15.45
N ASN A 215 -7.20 14.91 -15.99
CA ASN A 215 -6.94 14.76 -17.43
C ASN A 215 -8.13 14.13 -18.15
N PHE A 216 -8.93 13.35 -17.41
CA PHE A 216 -10.03 12.57 -17.95
C PHE A 216 -11.34 12.82 -17.19
N ASN A 217 -12.44 12.72 -17.94
CA ASN A 217 -13.77 12.76 -17.38
C ASN A 217 -14.21 11.34 -16.95
N THR A 218 -13.80 10.93 -15.75
CA THR A 218 -14.25 9.69 -15.11
C THR A 218 -15.59 9.89 -14.39
N LYS A 219 -16.32 8.81 -14.11
CA LYS A 219 -17.63 8.85 -13.43
C LYS A 219 -17.54 9.20 -11.94
N ASP A 220 -16.37 8.98 -11.34
CA ASP A 220 -16.05 9.30 -9.94
C ASP A 220 -15.35 10.67 -9.82
N ASN A 221 -15.04 11.08 -8.60
CA ASN A 221 -14.33 12.31 -8.28
C ASN A 221 -12.80 12.15 -8.21
N SER A 222 -12.22 11.08 -8.76
CA SER A 222 -10.76 10.89 -8.80
C SER A 222 -10.04 12.06 -9.47
N ARG A 223 -8.88 12.43 -8.93
CA ARG A 223 -8.06 13.58 -9.29
C ARG A 223 -6.59 13.22 -9.18
N ASN A 224 -5.78 13.80 -10.03
CA ASN A 224 -4.33 13.73 -9.93
C ASN A 224 -3.84 14.81 -8.97
N LEU A 225 -2.95 14.46 -8.05
CA LEU A 225 -2.25 15.40 -7.19
C LEU A 225 -0.80 15.54 -7.69
N MET A 226 -0.34 16.72 -8.11
CA MET A 226 1.07 16.92 -8.49
C MET A 226 1.64 18.19 -7.83
N HIS A 227 2.89 18.28 -7.32
CA HIS A 227 4.14 17.49 -7.47
C HIS A 227 4.60 16.77 -6.18
N ILE A 228 4.05 15.58 -5.86
CA ILE A 228 4.50 14.74 -4.72
C ILE A 228 4.88 13.30 -5.13
N GLY A 229 5.00 13.02 -6.43
CA GLY A 229 5.10 11.64 -6.96
C GLY A 229 6.31 10.81 -6.53
N ILE A 230 7.31 11.43 -5.91
CA ILE A 230 8.43 10.72 -5.29
C ILE A 230 7.95 9.94 -4.05
N LEU A 231 7.01 10.48 -3.27
CA LEU A 231 6.58 9.86 -2.01
C LEU A 231 5.62 8.69 -2.24
N LEU A 232 4.81 8.75 -3.30
CA LEU A 232 3.71 7.81 -3.53
C LEU A 232 3.92 6.88 -4.72
N ASN A 233 5.10 6.97 -5.37
CA ASN A 233 5.45 6.15 -6.52
C ASN A 233 4.46 6.22 -7.71
N GLY A 234 3.83 7.38 -7.93
CA GLY A 234 2.88 7.60 -9.03
C GLY A 234 1.42 7.31 -8.67
N GLU A 235 1.14 6.75 -7.49
CA GLU A 235 -0.22 6.45 -7.01
C GLU A 235 -1.11 7.70 -6.86
N GLU A 236 -0.49 8.88 -6.80
CA GLU A 236 -1.16 10.17 -6.79
C GLU A 236 -1.81 10.57 -8.13
N LEU A 237 -1.44 9.90 -9.22
CA LEU A 237 -1.99 10.10 -10.57
C LEU A 237 -3.32 9.32 -10.71
N HIS A 238 -4.23 9.59 -9.78
CA HIS A 238 -5.40 8.77 -9.51
C HIS A 238 -6.49 8.89 -10.57
N ASN A 239 -6.68 10.07 -11.17
CA ASN A 239 -7.65 10.26 -12.26
C ASN A 239 -7.22 9.52 -13.53
N ASN A 240 -5.91 9.52 -13.83
CA ASN A 240 -5.37 8.75 -14.94
C ASN A 240 -5.57 7.25 -14.71
N HIS A 241 -5.30 6.80 -13.48
CA HIS A 241 -5.51 5.43 -13.04
C HIS A 241 -6.96 4.98 -13.16
N HIS A 242 -7.91 5.76 -12.61
CA HIS A 242 -9.34 5.46 -12.67
C HIS A 242 -9.91 5.46 -14.09
N ASN A 243 -9.31 6.24 -14.99
CA ASN A 243 -9.66 6.20 -16.41
C ASN A 243 -9.20 4.91 -17.09
N ASN A 244 -8.00 4.41 -16.79
CA ASN A 244 -7.50 3.16 -17.35
C ASN A 244 -6.79 2.29 -16.29
N PRO A 245 -7.54 1.54 -15.46
CA PRO A 245 -6.95 0.76 -14.37
C PRO A 245 -6.02 -0.35 -14.85
N ALA A 246 -6.23 -0.85 -16.08
CA ALA A 246 -5.40 -1.88 -16.69
C ALA A 246 -4.03 -1.36 -17.18
N SER A 247 -3.77 -0.05 -17.11
CA SER A 247 -2.47 0.52 -17.48
C SER A 247 -1.41 0.26 -16.41
N ALA A 248 -0.21 -0.13 -16.83
CA ALA A 248 0.95 -0.22 -15.94
C ALA A 248 1.60 1.16 -15.67
N LYS A 249 1.36 2.13 -16.56
CA LYS A 249 1.84 3.51 -16.47
C LYS A 249 0.67 4.40 -16.03
N LEU A 250 0.81 5.06 -14.88
CA LEU A 250 -0.20 5.97 -14.32
C LEU A 250 -0.03 7.40 -14.85
N SER A 251 1.17 7.79 -15.29
CA SER A 251 1.38 9.07 -15.96
C SER A 251 0.86 9.10 -17.40
N PHE A 252 0.24 10.22 -17.73
CA PHE A 252 -0.33 10.57 -19.03
C PHE A 252 0.37 11.78 -19.65
N GLN A 253 0.57 12.87 -18.88
CA GLN A 253 1.25 14.08 -19.35
C GLN A 253 2.78 14.00 -19.14
N ASP A 254 3.56 14.75 -19.91
CA ASP A 254 5.03 14.80 -19.78
C ASP A 254 5.49 15.44 -18.47
N SER A 255 4.66 16.33 -17.91
CA SER A 255 4.91 16.94 -16.59
C SER A 255 4.71 15.96 -15.44
N GLU A 256 4.04 14.81 -15.67
CA GLU A 256 3.70 13.80 -14.66
C GLU A 256 4.82 12.81 -14.40
N PHE A 257 5.18 12.63 -13.14
CA PHE A 257 6.28 11.78 -12.71
C PHE A 257 5.74 10.53 -12.03
N ASP A 258 5.81 9.40 -12.73
CA ASP A 258 5.42 8.09 -12.23
C ASP A 258 6.67 7.27 -11.90
N LEU A 259 7.08 7.32 -10.62
CA LEU A 259 8.26 6.61 -10.15
C LEU A 259 8.05 5.09 -10.13
N GLY A 260 6.82 4.60 -9.93
CA GLY A 260 6.50 3.18 -10.08
C GLY A 260 6.71 2.71 -11.52
N TRP A 261 6.35 3.52 -12.52
CA TRP A 261 6.63 3.21 -13.92
C TRP A 261 8.12 3.21 -14.22
N PHE A 262 8.87 4.17 -13.67
CA PHE A 262 10.33 4.17 -13.78
C PHE A 262 10.93 2.85 -13.27
N TYR A 263 10.54 2.38 -12.08
CA TYR A 263 10.99 1.08 -11.57
C TYR A 263 10.54 -0.11 -12.42
N ILE A 264 9.31 -0.11 -12.93
CA ILE A 264 8.83 -1.14 -13.87
C ILE A 264 9.72 -1.18 -15.11
N THR A 265 10.12 -0.03 -15.67
CA THR A 265 11.03 0.00 -16.83
C THR A 265 12.40 -0.57 -16.52
N ILE A 266 12.95 -0.35 -15.32
CA ILE A 266 14.19 -1.00 -14.88
C ILE A 266 13.99 -2.51 -14.78
N LEU A 267 12.92 -2.98 -14.13
CA LEU A 267 12.64 -4.40 -14.00
C LEU A 267 12.46 -5.08 -15.36
N MET A 268 11.79 -4.42 -16.32
CA MET A 268 11.67 -4.93 -17.69
C MET A 268 13.03 -5.04 -18.39
N LYS A 269 13.91 -4.03 -18.26
CA LYS A 269 15.28 -4.07 -18.82
C LYS A 269 16.11 -5.21 -18.22
N LEU A 270 15.86 -5.57 -16.96
CA LEU A 270 16.51 -6.68 -16.27
C LEU A 270 15.81 -8.04 -16.51
N ASN A 271 14.79 -8.11 -17.37
CA ASN A 271 13.96 -9.29 -17.59
C ASN A 271 13.25 -9.82 -16.33
N LEU A 272 13.00 -8.94 -15.36
CA LEU A 272 12.31 -9.22 -14.10
C LEU A 272 10.82 -8.86 -14.13
N ALA A 273 10.37 -8.15 -15.17
CA ALA A 273 8.97 -7.79 -15.38
C ALA A 273 8.60 -7.84 -16.87
N LYS A 274 7.31 -8.05 -17.16
CA LYS A 274 6.70 -7.93 -18.49
C LYS A 274 5.36 -7.21 -18.37
N LEU A 275 4.99 -6.42 -19.37
CA LEU A 275 3.64 -5.85 -19.39
C LEU A 275 2.63 -6.92 -19.81
N ARG A 276 1.49 -6.96 -19.14
CA ARG A 276 0.35 -7.72 -19.64
C ARG A 276 -0.40 -6.86 -20.62
N THR A 277 -0.38 -7.27 -21.89
CA THR A 277 -1.30 -6.70 -22.88
C THR A 277 -2.72 -7.03 -22.46
N ALA A 278 -3.54 -6.00 -22.24
CA ALA A 278 -4.98 -6.18 -22.10
C ALA A 278 -5.50 -6.99 -23.30
N PRO A 279 -6.46 -7.91 -23.12
CA PRO A 279 -7.16 -8.51 -24.25
C PRO A 279 -7.69 -7.40 -25.15
N THR A 280 -7.55 -7.62 -26.46
CA THR A 280 -7.48 -6.66 -27.57
C THR A 280 -8.71 -5.77 -27.78
N THR A 281 -9.68 -5.73 -26.86
CA THR A 281 -10.94 -5.00 -27.00
C THR A 281 -10.90 -3.55 -26.51
N ALA A 282 -9.81 -3.10 -25.87
CA ALA A 282 -9.65 -1.71 -25.42
C ALA A 282 -8.58 -0.92 -26.20
N ARG A 283 -8.13 -1.41 -27.36
CA ARG A 283 -7.17 -0.68 -28.22
C ARG A 283 -7.90 0.32 -29.13
N LYS A 284 -8.51 1.34 -28.53
CA LYS A 284 -8.75 2.64 -29.20
C LYS A 284 -7.82 3.69 -28.59
N ARG A 285 -6.55 3.53 -28.90
CA ARG A 285 -5.55 4.61 -28.86
C ARG A 285 -4.64 4.31 -30.04
N VAL A 286 -4.79 5.05 -31.15
CA VAL A 286 -3.77 5.35 -32.19
C VAL A 286 -4.38 6.14 -33.38
N GLU A 287 -5.70 6.20 -33.61
CA GLU A 287 -6.23 6.94 -34.78
C GLU A 287 -6.32 8.47 -34.61
N TYR A 288 -6.27 9.05 -33.41
CA TYR A 288 -6.44 10.51 -33.27
C TYR A 288 -5.12 11.32 -33.30
N GLU A 289 -3.95 10.68 -33.15
CA GLU A 289 -2.65 11.38 -33.13
C GLU A 289 -1.88 11.33 -34.46
N LEU A 290 -2.35 10.56 -35.44
CA LEU A 290 -1.76 10.54 -36.79
C LEU A 290 -2.44 11.49 -37.78
N ASP A 291 -3.65 11.96 -37.48
CA ASP A 291 -4.40 12.87 -38.37
C ASP A 291 -4.14 14.36 -38.10
N VAL A 292 -3.66 14.72 -36.91
CA VAL A 292 -3.34 16.12 -36.55
C VAL A 292 -1.95 16.56 -37.07
N LYS A 293 -1.19 15.67 -37.69
CA LYS A 293 0.11 15.98 -38.32
C LYS A 293 0.08 16.03 -39.85
N LYS A 294 -1.10 16.08 -40.47
CA LYS A 294 -1.20 16.08 -41.94
C LYS A 294 -1.94 17.26 -42.58
N HIS A 295 -2.40 18.27 -41.85
CA HIS A 295 -2.95 19.50 -42.43
C HIS A 295 -2.25 20.74 -41.85
#